data_AF-A0A849R2Y8-F1
#
_entry.id   AF-A0A849R2Y8-F1
#
_cell.length_a   1.000
_cell.length_b   1.000
_cell.length_c   1.000
_cell.angle_alpha   90.00
_cell.angle_beta   90.00
_cell.angle_gamma   90.00
#
_symmetry.space_group_name_H-M   'P 1'
#
loop_
_entity.id
_entity.type
_entity.pdbx_description
1 polymer ?
#
loop_
_entity_poly.entity_id
_entity_poly.type
_entity_poly.pdbx_seq_one_letter_code
_entity_poly.pdbx_strand_id
1 'polypeptide(L)'
;MKSLIDFALNEEYERVKKLGDRLMEIESVIDWEAFRLIVGEMYENRSERGGRPNIDEVLMVKLLVLQQWHGLSDPELEKQVTDRISFRKFLVFPAVIPDFTTVW
;
A
#
# COMPACT_ATOMS: atom_id res chain seq x y z
N MET A 1 -4.11 -16.32 -8.12
CA MET A 1 -4.52 -15.73 -9.42
C MET A 1 -6.00 -15.43 -9.32
N LYS A 2 -6.44 -14.15 -9.29
CA LYS A 2 -7.87 -13.87 -9.05
C LYS A 2 -8.57 -12.96 -10.08
N SER A 3 -7.89 -12.28 -11.00
CA SER A 3 -8.58 -11.59 -12.11
C SER A 3 -7.72 -11.34 -13.36
N LEU A 4 -8.38 -11.06 -14.49
CA LEU A 4 -7.75 -10.62 -15.74
C LEU A 4 -7.02 -9.27 -15.56
N ILE A 5 -7.51 -8.45 -14.63
CA ILE A 5 -6.90 -7.17 -14.25
C ILE A 5 -5.58 -7.42 -13.51
N ASP A 6 -5.53 -8.37 -12.58
CA ASP A 6 -4.30 -8.73 -11.87
C ASP A 6 -3.21 -9.18 -12.85
N PHE A 7 -3.61 -9.97 -13.85
CA PHE A 7 -2.70 -10.42 -14.90
C PHE A 7 -2.14 -9.22 -15.69
N ALA A 8 -3.01 -8.33 -16.17
CA ALA A 8 -2.60 -7.13 -16.91
C ALA A 8 -1.66 -6.22 -16.08
N LEU A 9 -1.97 -6.01 -14.80
CA LEU A 9 -1.13 -5.22 -13.89
C LEU A 9 0.24 -5.86 -13.66
N ASN A 10 0.31 -7.19 -13.51
CA ASN A 10 1.59 -7.87 -13.37
C ASN A 10 2.42 -7.81 -14.67
N GLU A 11 1.79 -7.96 -15.83
CA GLU A 11 2.48 -7.81 -17.13
C GLU A 11 3.03 -6.40 -17.34
N GLU A 12 2.28 -5.37 -16.96
CA GLU A 12 2.75 -3.99 -17.00
C GLU A 12 3.91 -3.78 -16.00
N TYR A 13 3.80 -4.34 -14.80
CA TYR A 13 4.84 -4.27 -13.78
C TYR A 13 6.16 -4.89 -14.23
N GLU A 14 6.14 -6.00 -14.98
CA GLU A 14 7.35 -6.66 -15.50
C GLU A 14 8.20 -5.73 -16.39
N ARG A 15 7.61 -4.68 -16.98
CA ARG A 15 8.36 -3.65 -17.72
C ARG A 15 9.18 -2.76 -16.78
N VAL A 16 8.61 -2.38 -15.64
CA VAL A 16 9.28 -1.57 -14.61
C VAL A 16 10.34 -2.40 -13.89
N LYS A 17 10.02 -3.65 -13.55
CA LYS A 17 10.95 -4.57 -12.88
C LYS A 17 12.26 -4.75 -13.65
N LYS A 18 12.21 -4.80 -14.99
CA LYS A 18 13.41 -4.90 -15.86
C LYS A 18 14.34 -3.68 -15.75
N LEU A 19 13.82 -2.53 -15.34
CA LEU A 19 14.59 -1.30 -15.12
C LEU A 19 15.18 -1.21 -13.70
N GLY A 20 14.87 -2.20 -12.85
CA GLY A 20 15.22 -2.22 -11.44
C GLY A 20 14.12 -1.60 -10.57
N ASP A 21 13.83 -2.24 -9.45
CA ASP A 21 12.81 -1.80 -8.51
C ASP A 21 13.25 -1.98 -7.06
N ARG A 22 13.83 -0.90 -6.51
CA ARG A 22 14.31 -0.86 -5.12
C ARG A 22 13.19 -1.06 -4.11
N LEU A 23 11.94 -0.69 -4.44
CA LEU A 23 10.82 -0.89 -3.51
C LEU A 23 10.54 -2.38 -3.31
N MET A 24 10.66 -3.19 -4.36
CA MET A 24 10.49 -4.64 -4.23
C MET A 24 11.67 -5.34 -3.54
N GLU A 25 12.89 -4.81 -3.69
CA GLU A 25 14.02 -5.30 -2.88
C GLU A 25 13.72 -5.11 -1.38
N ILE A 26 13.26 -3.92 -1.00
CA ILE A 26 12.87 -3.60 0.38
C ILE A 26 11.68 -4.44 0.84
N GLU A 27 10.68 -4.62 -0.03
CA GLU A 27 9.50 -5.43 0.26
C GLU A 27 9.88 -6.84 0.72
N SER A 28 10.91 -7.44 0.09
CA SER A 28 11.39 -8.78 0.39
C SER A 28 12.22 -8.92 1.68
N VAL A 29 12.75 -7.82 2.21
CA VAL A 29 13.69 -7.82 3.36
C VAL A 29 12.97 -7.55 4.68
N ILE A 30 11.86 -6.81 4.64
CA ILE A 30 11.12 -6.38 5.83
C ILE A 30 9.98 -7.36 6.11
N ASP A 31 9.88 -7.85 7.34
CA ASP A 31 8.68 -8.56 7.81
C ASP A 31 7.57 -7.55 8.10
N TRP A 32 6.76 -7.27 7.08
CA TRP A 32 5.70 -6.27 7.16
C TRP A 32 4.56 -6.69 8.11
N GLU A 33 4.31 -8.00 8.25
CA GLU A 33 3.23 -8.50 9.11
C GLU A 33 3.55 -8.31 10.60
N ALA A 34 4.83 -8.21 10.97
CA ALA A 34 5.24 -7.84 12.33
C ALA A 34 4.64 -6.49 12.79
N PHE A 35 4.46 -5.53 11.87
CA PHE A 35 3.84 -4.25 12.20
C PHE A 35 2.35 -4.36 12.53
N ARG A 36 1.64 -5.37 12.00
CA ARG A 36 0.22 -5.58 12.29
C ARG A 36 -0.03 -5.76 13.78
N LEU A 37 0.87 -6.46 14.48
CA LEU A 37 0.77 -6.67 15.92
C LEU A 37 0.98 -5.37 16.70
N ILE A 38 1.88 -4.51 16.24
CA ILE A 38 2.22 -3.25 16.92
C ILE A 38 1.13 -2.20 16.69
N VAL A 39 0.69 -2.05 15.44
CA VAL A 39 -0.27 -1.02 15.02
C VAL A 39 -1.71 -1.44 15.32
N GLY A 40 -2.02 -2.73 15.22
CA GLY A 40 -3.36 -3.25 15.47
C GLY A 40 -3.88 -3.02 16.89
N GLU A 41 -3.00 -2.78 17.87
CA GLU A 41 -3.37 -2.38 19.23
C GLU A 41 -3.87 -0.93 19.33
N MET A 42 -3.58 -0.08 18.34
CA MET A 42 -4.06 1.31 18.31
C MET A 42 -5.54 1.42 17.96
N TYR A 43 -6.12 0.40 17.32
CA TYR A 43 -7.50 0.40 16.87
C TYR A 43 -8.41 -0.36 17.86
N GLU A 44 -9.21 0.38 18.64
CA GLU A 44 -10.20 -0.19 19.58
C GLU A 44 -11.52 -0.56 18.86
N ASN A 45 -11.79 0.06 17.71
CA ASN A 45 -13.03 -0.04 16.95
C ASN A 45 -12.91 -1.12 15.88
N ARG A 46 -12.96 -2.39 16.31
CA ARG A 46 -12.97 -3.57 15.41
C ARG A 46 -14.38 -4.06 15.03
N SER A 47 -15.41 -3.33 15.44
CA SER A 47 -16.81 -3.69 15.17
C SER A 47 -17.30 -3.04 13.88
N GLU A 48 -18.25 -3.67 13.19
CA GLU A 48 -18.97 -3.08 12.06
C GLU A 48 -19.86 -1.89 12.47
N ARG A 49 -19.98 -1.61 13.78
CA ARG A 49 -20.74 -0.51 14.35
C ARG A 49 -19.78 0.61 14.73
N GLY A 50 -19.50 1.47 13.77
CA GLY A 50 -18.60 2.61 13.92
C GLY A 50 -18.54 3.45 12.64
N GLY A 51 -17.53 4.30 12.53
CA GLY A 51 -17.24 5.09 11.33
C GLY A 51 -16.74 4.23 10.15
N ARG A 52 -16.04 4.85 9.19
CA ARG A 52 -15.47 4.16 8.03
C ARG A 52 -14.51 3.04 8.50
N PRO A 53 -14.52 1.85 7.86
CA PRO A 53 -13.65 0.74 8.26
C PRO A 53 -12.17 1.14 8.21
N ASN A 54 -11.39 0.67 9.18
CA ASN A 54 -9.94 0.90 9.20
C ASN A 54 -9.29 0.22 7.97
N ILE A 55 -8.25 0.85 7.45
CA ILE A 55 -7.40 0.25 6.42
C ILE A 55 -6.64 -0.92 7.06
N ASP A 56 -6.29 -1.91 6.24
CA ASP A 56 -5.32 -2.93 6.62
C ASP A 56 -4.04 -2.27 7.19
N GLU A 57 -3.63 -2.70 8.38
CA GLU A 57 -2.57 -2.02 9.13
C GLU A 57 -1.22 -2.06 8.39
N VAL A 58 -0.96 -3.14 7.66
CA VAL A 58 0.25 -3.30 6.86
C VAL A 58 0.21 -2.36 5.64
N LEU A 59 -0.95 -2.24 5.00
CA LEU A 59 -1.15 -1.30 3.91
C LEU A 59 -0.91 0.15 4.36
N MET A 60 -1.43 0.55 5.52
CA MET A 60 -1.18 1.87 6.11
C MET A 60 0.31 2.12 6.35
N VAL A 61 1.01 1.17 7.00
CA VAL A 61 2.45 1.32 7.28
C VAL A 61 3.24 1.48 5.99
N LYS A 62 2.94 0.69 4.95
CA LYS A 62 3.59 0.82 3.64
C LYS A 62 3.30 2.17 2.98
N LEU A 63 2.08 2.71 3.11
CA LEU A 63 1.72 4.05 2.62
C LEU A 63 2.53 5.15 3.33
N LEU A 64 2.68 5.08 4.65
CA LEU A 64 3.49 6.02 5.43
C LEU A 64 4.98 5.95 5.06
N VAL A 65 5.49 4.75 4.79
CA VAL A 65 6.87 4.58 4.30
C VAL A 65 7.06 5.25 2.94
N LEU A 66 6.14 5.04 1.99
CA LEU A 66 6.17 5.71 0.69
C LEU A 66 6.10 7.23 0.84
N GLN A 67 5.21 7.71 1.72
CA GLN A 67 5.06 9.12 2.01
C GLN A 67 6.37 9.73 2.51
N GLN A 68 6.99 9.11 3.51
CA GLN A 68 8.20 9.62 4.15
C GLN A 68 9.43 9.57 3.23
N TRP A 69 9.60 8.50 2.45
CA TRP A 69 10.76 8.35 1.57
C TRP A 69 10.71 9.24 0.33
N HIS A 70 9.51 9.59 -0.12
CA HIS A 70 9.32 10.44 -1.29
C HIS A 70 8.93 11.88 -0.93
N GLY A 71 8.80 12.21 0.36
CA GLY A 71 8.46 13.56 0.84
C GLY A 71 7.08 14.03 0.38
N LEU A 72 6.10 13.11 0.38
CA LEU A 72 4.77 13.35 -0.18
C LEU A 72 3.82 13.93 0.89
N SER A 73 2.93 14.82 0.48
CA SER A 73 1.73 15.13 1.26
C SER A 73 0.68 14.03 1.08
N ASP A 74 -0.36 13.96 1.91
CA ASP A 74 -1.42 12.94 1.77
C ASP A 74 -2.10 13.00 0.38
N PRO A 75 -2.47 14.20 -0.15
CA PRO A 75 -3.04 14.27 -1.50
C PRO A 75 -2.07 13.81 -2.60
N GLU A 76 -0.78 14.10 -2.44
CA GLU A 76 0.22 13.66 -3.41
C GLU A 76 0.52 12.16 -3.28
N LEU A 77 0.44 11.59 -2.07
CA LEU A 77 0.55 10.16 -1.84
C LEU A 77 -0.58 9.42 -2.56
N GLU A 78 -1.84 9.82 -2.37
CA GLU A 78 -2.98 9.24 -3.06
C GLU A 78 -2.79 9.28 -4.58
N LYS A 79 -2.39 10.45 -5.11
CA LYS A 79 -2.14 10.65 -6.53
C LYS A 79 -1.02 9.74 -7.05
N GLN A 80 0.11 9.66 -6.35
CA GLN A 80 1.25 8.84 -6.81
C GLN A 80 0.99 7.35 -6.67
N VAL A 81 0.28 6.91 -5.62
CA VAL A 81 -0.13 5.50 -5.49
C VAL A 81 -1.11 5.13 -6.59
N THR A 82 -1.97 6.05 -7.02
CA THR A 82 -2.88 5.82 -8.14
C THR A 82 -2.16 5.70 -9.48
N ASP A 83 -1.17 6.56 -9.72
CA ASP A 83 -0.49 6.69 -11.01
C ASP A 83 0.66 5.67 -11.19
N ARG A 84 1.43 5.38 -10.14
CA ARG A 84 2.70 4.65 -10.26
C ARG A 84 2.54 3.15 -10.01
N ILE A 85 2.77 2.35 -11.05
CA ILE A 85 2.63 0.89 -10.94
C ILE A 85 3.62 0.24 -9.96
N SER A 86 4.83 0.80 -9.77
CA SER A 86 5.77 0.29 -8.77
C SER A 86 5.25 0.50 -7.34
N PHE A 87 4.58 1.61 -7.06
CA PHE A 87 3.95 1.86 -5.77
C PHE A 87 2.79 0.88 -5.56
N ARG A 88 1.94 0.72 -6.58
CA ARG A 88 0.84 -0.25 -6.52
C ARG A 88 1.34 -1.67 -6.31
N LYS A 89 2.45 -2.06 -6.95
CA LYS A 89 3.07 -3.37 -6.74
C LYS A 89 3.58 -3.55 -5.31
N PHE A 90 4.27 -2.54 -4.76
CA PHE A 90 4.76 -2.54 -3.38
C PHE A 90 3.62 -2.72 -2.35
N LEU A 91 2.45 -2.13 -2.64
CA LEU A 91 1.22 -2.25 -1.87
C LEU A 91 0.39 -3.51 -2.21
N VAL A 92 0.92 -4.41 -3.03
CA VAL A 92 0.26 -5.67 -3.43
C VAL A 92 -1.05 -5.45 -4.20
N PHE A 93 -1.10 -4.42 -5.05
CA PHE A 93 -2.24 -4.04 -5.89
C PHE A 93 -3.56 -3.99 -5.10
N PRO A 94 -3.68 -3.05 -4.14
CA PRO A 94 -4.88 -2.95 -3.33
C PRO A 94 -6.10 -2.67 -4.24
N ALA A 95 -7.23 -3.32 -3.94
CA ALA A 95 -8.45 -3.14 -4.72
C ALA A 95 -9.01 -1.72 -4.61
N VAL A 96 -8.78 -1.06 -3.46
CA VAL A 96 -9.16 0.32 -3.20
C VAL A 96 -7.93 1.05 -2.67
N ILE A 97 -7.60 2.17 -3.30
CA ILE A 97 -6.58 3.08 -2.79
C ILE A 97 -7.27 4.00 -1.79
N PRO A 98 -6.76 4.12 -0.55
CA PRO A 98 -7.27 5.07 0.42
C PRO A 98 -7.25 6.49 -0.12
N ASP A 99 -8.30 7.26 0.18
CA ASP A 99 -8.27 8.69 -0.09
C ASP A 99 -7.37 9.40 0.94
N PHE A 100 -6.92 10.60 0.62
CA PHE A 100 -5.99 11.36 1.46
C PHE A 100 -6.52 11.66 2.87
N THR A 101 -7.83 11.54 3.11
CA THR A 101 -8.44 11.74 4.43
C THR A 101 -8.50 10.49 5.28
N THR A 102 -8.11 9.35 4.72
CA THR A 102 -8.26 8.04 5.35
C THR A 102 -6.95 7.29 5.51
N VAL A 103 -5.81 7.87 5.14
CA VAL A 103 -4.50 7.20 5.22
C VAL A 103 -4.17 6.69 6.63
N TRP A 104 -4.73 7.27 7.70
CA TRP A 104 -4.57 6.87 9.11
C TRP A 104 -5.89 6.78 9.89
#